data_AF-A0A9P7HCN6-F1
#
_entry.id   AF-A0A9P7HCN6-F1
#
_cell.length_a   1.000
_cell.length_b   1.000
_cell.length_c   1.000
_cell.angle_alpha   90.00
_cell.angle_beta   90.00
_cell.angle_gamma   90.00
#
_symmetry.space_group_name_H-M   'P 1'
#
loop_
_entity.id
_entity.type
_entity.pdbx_description
1 polymer ?
#
loop_
_entity_poly.entity_id
_entity_poly.type
_entity_poly.pdbx_seq_one_letter_code
_entity_poly.pdbx_strand_id
1 'polypeptide(L)' 'ALPVVVAVGSFALIGSYVASQLATTSAKFDRSFAKYITPESEANRARTFDGAIENPRTSLFNILGRRQ' A
#
# COMPACT_ATOMS: atom_id res chain seq x y z
N ALA A 1 -26.87 22.70 20.98
CA ALA A 1 -26.02 23.04 19.80
C ALA A 1 -24.53 22.94 20.12
N LEU A 2 -24.01 23.65 21.14
CA LEU A 2 -22.58 23.65 21.52
C LEU A 2 -21.91 22.26 21.67
N PRO A 3 -22.49 21.28 22.38
CA PRO A 3 -21.86 19.95 22.54
C PRO A 3 -21.67 19.19 21.22
N VAL A 4 -22.60 19.36 20.28
CA VAL A 4 -22.52 18.72 18.95
C VAL A 4 -21.40 19.36 18.12
N VAL A 5 -21.28 20.68 18.17
CA VAL A 5 -20.21 21.41 17.45
C VAL A 5 -18.84 20.99 17.96
N VAL A 6 -18.68 20.86 19.29
CA VAL A 6 -17.43 20.39 19.91
C VAL A 6 -17.10 18.98 19.44
N ALA A 7 -18.07 18.05 19.51
CA ALA A 7 -17.86 16.67 19.09
C ALA A 7 -17.44 16.56 17.61
N VAL A 8 -18.15 17.25 16.71
CA VAL A 8 -17.85 17.26 15.26
C VAL A 8 -16.45 17.84 15.01
N GLY A 9 -16.11 18.95 15.67
CA GLY A 9 -14.78 19.55 15.57
C GLY A 9 -13.67 18.58 16.03
N SER A 10 -13.88 17.91 17.16
CA SER A 10 -12.92 16.91 17.67
C SER A 10 -12.73 15.74 16.72
N PHE A 11 -13.81 15.18 16.16
CA PHE A 11 -13.70 14.08 15.19
C PHE A 11 -13.00 14.50 13.90
N ALA A 12 -13.27 15.71 13.40
CA ALA A 12 -12.59 16.23 12.21
C ALA A 12 -11.07 16.41 12.45
N LEU A 13 -10.69 16.90 13.62
CA LEU A 13 -9.27 17.05 14.00
C LEU A 13 -8.57 15.68 14.09
N ILE A 14 -9.17 14.72 14.77
CA ILE A 14 -8.60 13.37 14.89
C ILE A 14 -8.51 12.70 13.52
N GLY A 15 -9.58 12.77 12.73
CA GLY A 15 -9.63 12.17 11.40
C GLY A 15 -8.55 12.74 10.46
N SER A 16 -8.40 14.07 10.45
CA SER A 16 -7.35 14.72 9.64
C SER A 16 -5.94 14.39 10.13
N TYR A 17 -5.72 14.30 11.44
CA TYR A 17 -4.42 13.91 12.00
C TYR A 17 -4.03 12.47 11.63
N VAL A 18 -4.96 11.52 11.78
CA VAL A 18 -4.73 10.12 11.39
C VAL A 18 -4.47 10.01 9.89
N ALA A 19 -5.25 10.71 9.05
CA ALA A 19 -5.04 10.73 7.61
C ALA A 19 -3.65 11.27 7.23
N SER A 20 -3.20 12.35 7.89
CA SER A 20 -1.87 12.93 7.69
C SER A 20 -0.74 11.97 8.07
N GLN A 21 -0.88 11.27 9.20
CA GLN A 21 0.10 10.25 9.60
C GLN A 21 0.15 9.09 8.61
N LEU A 22 -1.00 8.63 8.13
CA LEU A 22 -1.07 7.55 7.15
C LEU A 22 -0.42 7.94 5.83
N ALA A 23 -0.71 9.14 5.32
CA ALA A 23 -0.09 9.67 4.10
C ALA A 23 1.43 9.79 4.24
N THR A 24 1.90 10.34 5.37
CA THR A 24 3.34 10.47 5.66
C THR A 24 4.02 9.11 5.73
N THR A 25 3.36 8.14 6.36
CA THR A 25 3.89 6.79 6.54
C THR A 25 3.91 6.04 5.21
N SER A 26 2.84 6.14 4.41
CA SER A 26 2.78 5.59 3.05
C SER A 26 3.93 6.11 2.21
N ALA A 27 4.14 7.43 2.15
CA ALA A 27 5.22 8.02 1.36
C ALA A 27 6.62 7.55 1.79
N LYS A 28 6.84 7.32 3.09
CA LYS A 28 8.10 6.74 3.59
C LYS A 28 8.28 5.30 3.14
N PHE A 29 7.23 4.49 3.20
CA PHE A 29 7.25 3.12 2.71
C PHE A 29 7.46 3.06 1.20
N ASP A 30 6.71 3.85 0.43
CA ASP A 30 6.86 3.93 -1.03
C ASP A 30 8.29 4.27 -1.42
N ARG A 31 8.90 5.27 -0.78
CA ARG A 31 10.31 5.63 -1.02
C ARG A 31 11.27 4.50 -0.64
N SER A 32 11.00 3.79 0.44
CA SER A 32 11.85 2.70 0.92
C SER A 32 11.75 1.48 0.00
N PHE A 33 10.54 1.15 -0.44
CA PHE A 33 10.24 0.03 -1.32
C PHE A 33 10.61 0.29 -2.77
N ALA A 34 10.56 1.54 -3.25
CA ALA A 34 10.98 1.92 -4.60
C ALA A 34 12.43 1.47 -4.92
N LYS A 35 13.30 1.41 -3.91
CA LYS A 35 14.68 0.90 -4.06
C LYS A 35 14.74 -0.59 -4.42
N TYR A 36 13.69 -1.34 -4.12
CA TYR A 36 13.56 -2.77 -4.37
C TYR A 36 12.59 -3.06 -5.53
N ILE A 37 12.28 -2.05 -6.35
CA ILE A 37 11.55 -2.20 -7.62
C ILE A 37 12.56 -1.91 -8.73
N THR A 38 13.60 -2.75 -8.81
CA THR A 38 14.55 -2.76 -9.93
C THR A 38 14.33 -4.02 -10.78
N PRO A 39 14.68 -3.99 -12.09
CA PRO A 39 14.58 -5.17 -12.95
C PRO A 39 15.26 -6.40 -12.37
N GLU A 40 16.42 -6.23 -11.72
CA GLU A 40 17.19 -7.32 -11.11
C GLU A 40 16.46 -7.91 -9.89
N SER A 41 15.85 -7.04 -9.05
CA SER A 41 15.09 -7.49 -7.88
C SER A 41 13.80 -8.21 -8.27
N GLU A 42 13.11 -7.75 -9.32
CA GLU A 42 11.92 -8.41 -9.86
C GLU A 42 12.27 -9.74 -10.52
N ALA A 43 13.38 -9.80 -11.28
CA ALA A 43 13.88 -11.06 -11.83
C ALA A 43 14.20 -12.08 -10.73
N ASN A 44 14.74 -11.64 -9.60
CA ASN A 44 15.01 -12.53 -8.47
C ASN A 44 13.72 -12.98 -7.76
N ARG A 45 12.70 -12.12 -7.63
CA ARG A 45 11.36 -12.50 -7.13
C ARG A 45 10.66 -13.48 -8.06
N ALA A 46 10.83 -13.33 -9.38
CA ALA A 46 10.25 -14.23 -10.37
C ALA A 46 10.80 -15.65 -10.24
N ARG A 47 12.09 -15.82 -9.88
CA ARG A 47 12.72 -17.14 -9.66
C ARG A 47 12.07 -17.95 -8.55
N THR A 48 11.50 -17.32 -7.53
CA THR A 48 10.79 -18.04 -6.45
C THR A 48 9.61 -18.87 -6.98
N PHE A 49 9.05 -18.47 -8.11
CA PHE A 49 7.92 -19.14 -8.76
C PHE A 49 8.34 -19.91 -10.03
N ASP A 50 9.64 -20.03 -10.28
CA ASP A 50 10.15 -20.80 -11.40
C ASP A 50 9.92 -22.30 -11.15
N GLY A 51 9.24 -22.97 -12.08
CA GLY A 51 8.79 -24.35 -11.93
C GLY A 51 7.47 -24.55 -11.15
N ALA A 52 6.79 -23.49 -10.72
CA ALA A 52 5.45 -23.60 -10.18
C ALA A 52 4.45 -24.04 -11.27
N ILE A 53 3.53 -24.96 -10.93
CA ILE A 53 2.47 -25.43 -11.85
C ILE A 53 1.63 -24.23 -12.35
N GLU A 54 1.36 -23.26 -11.48
CA GLU A 54 0.75 -21.99 -11.83
C GLU A 54 1.51 -20.85 -11.13
N ASN A 55 1.93 -19.85 -11.90
CA ASN A 55 2.57 -18.67 -11.34
C ASN A 55 1.50 -17.70 -10.82
N PRO A 56 1.40 -17.47 -9.50
CA PRO A 56 0.37 -16.60 -8.92
C PRO A 56 0.50 -15.14 -9.39
N ARG A 57 1.64 -14.72 -9.95
CA ARG A 57 1.84 -13.38 -10.52
C ARG A 57 1.13 -13.18 -11.85
N THR A 58 0.93 -14.25 -12.62
CA THR A 58 0.25 -14.21 -13.93
C THR A 58 -1.13 -14.86 -13.91
N SER A 59 -1.52 -15.45 -12.77
CA SER A 59 -2.82 -16.08 -12.59
C SER A 59 -3.98 -15.13 -12.90
N LEU A 60 -4.99 -15.66 -13.59
CA LEU A 60 -6.24 -14.95 -13.88
C LEU A 60 -7.00 -14.54 -12.61
N PHE A 61 -6.76 -15.22 -11.48
CA PHE A 61 -7.40 -14.91 -10.21
C PHE A 61 -6.70 -13.78 -9.45
N ASN A 62 -5.46 -13.42 -9.83
CA ASN A 62 -4.72 -12.33 -9.19
C ASN A 62 -5.02 -10.98 -9.85
N ILE A 63 -6.27 -10.51 -9.72
CA ILE A 63 -6.71 -9.22 -10.25
C ILE A 63 -5.97 -8.04 -9.60
N LEU A 64 -5.57 -8.16 -8.33
CA LEU A 64 -4.87 -7.10 -7.60
C LEU A 64 -3.40 -6.96 -8.01
N GLY A 65 -2.74 -8.05 -8.43
CA GLY A 65 -1.35 -8.03 -8.89
C GLY A 65 -1.14 -7.56 -10.33
N ARG A 66 -2.19 -7.50 -11.16
CA ARG A 66 -2.09 -7.17 -12.61
C ARG A 66 -1.88 -5.69 -12.94
N ARG A 67 -1.97 -4.79 -11.96
CA ARG A 67 -1.79 -3.32 -12.17
C ARG A 67 -0.45 -2.78 -11.65
N GLN A 68 0.47 -3.67 -11.27
CA GLN A 68 1.81 -3.27 -10.80
C GLN A 68 2.75 -3.00 -11.97
#